data_AF-A0AAV1KQE0-F1
#
_entry.id   AF-A0AAV1KQE0-F1
#
_cell.length_a   1.000
_cell.length_b   1.000
_cell.length_c   1.000
_cell.angle_alpha   90.00
_cell.angle_beta   90.00
_cell.angle_gamma   90.00
#
_symmetry.space_group_name_H-M   'P 1'
#
loop_
_entity.id
_entity.type
_entity.pdbx_description
1 polymer ?
#
loop_
_entity_poly.entity_id
_entity_poly.type
_entity_poly.pdbx_seq_one_letter_code
_entity_poly.pdbx_strand_id
1 'polypeptide(L)'
;MCDDTPEVRQSNELIVLKSIYGDAVEENEINEEEWCEEEGEGWRPLDVLLTLLPLHDSAGAHCSITLRFKCCREYPDKPPKISVKSMHGLSIENANKLLKDLEELASQQCGEVMIFQLAHHTQQFLHEHNRPTLSFYEQMVQQKTELEEMKQRDLEVKANEEIIKMRAEILKRQETLRESERSDEEADDAPRLLW
;
A
#
# COMPACT_ATOMS: atom_id res chain seq x y z
N MET A 1 -0.69 17.66 -48.87
CA MET A 1 0.62 17.38 -48.27
C MET A 1 0.32 16.79 -46.91
N CYS A 2 0.85 15.62 -46.59
CA CYS A 2 0.57 15.00 -45.30
C CYS A 2 1.48 15.70 -44.29
N ASP A 3 0.92 16.62 -43.49
CA ASP A 3 1.62 17.29 -42.38
C ASP A 3 1.87 16.33 -41.20
N ASP A 4 1.80 15.02 -41.43
CA ASP A 4 1.84 13.95 -40.43
C ASP A 4 3.23 13.32 -40.36
N THR A 5 4.25 14.15 -40.15
CA THR A 5 5.62 13.68 -39.93
C THR A 5 5.82 13.22 -38.49
N PRO A 6 6.76 12.30 -38.21
CA PRO A 6 7.11 11.91 -36.84
C PRO A 6 7.43 13.11 -35.93
N GLU A 7 8.05 14.15 -36.50
CA GLU A 7 8.32 15.43 -35.83
C GLU A 7 7.05 16.12 -35.32
N VAL A 8 6.08 16.30 -36.22
CA VAL A 8 4.80 16.95 -35.86
C VAL A 8 4.03 16.10 -34.87
N ARG A 9 4.00 14.77 -35.04
CA ARG A 9 3.30 13.84 -34.13
C ARG A 9 3.88 13.88 -32.72
N GLN A 10 5.20 13.80 -32.58
CA GLN A 10 5.88 13.87 -31.28
C GLN A 10 5.72 15.24 -30.62
N SER A 11 5.80 16.32 -31.40
CA SER A 11 5.59 17.69 -30.88
C SER A 11 4.16 17.89 -30.38
N ASN A 12 3.16 17.39 -31.12
CA ASN A 12 1.76 17.43 -30.71
C ASN A 12 1.53 16.61 -29.44
N GLU A 13 2.12 15.41 -29.35
CA GLU A 13 2.01 14.59 -28.15
C GLU A 13 2.60 15.30 -26.92
N LEU A 14 3.76 15.95 -27.04
CA LEU A 14 4.33 16.73 -25.95
C LEU A 14 3.40 17.85 -25.47
N ILE A 15 2.77 18.58 -26.40
CA ILE A 15 1.80 19.64 -26.05
C ILE A 15 0.62 19.04 -25.27
N VAL A 16 0.10 17.89 -25.71
CA VAL A 16 -1.00 17.20 -25.03
C VAL A 16 -0.55 16.73 -23.64
N LEU A 17 0.63 16.12 -23.51
CA LEU A 17 1.18 15.67 -22.24
C LEU A 17 1.32 16.83 -21.25
N LYS A 18 1.93 17.94 -21.67
CA LYS A 18 2.05 19.15 -20.83
C LYS A 18 0.68 19.73 -20.44
N SER A 19 -0.32 19.63 -21.33
CA SER A 19 -1.67 20.11 -21.03
C SER A 19 -2.38 19.24 -19.96
N ILE A 20 -2.09 17.94 -19.94
CA ILE A 20 -2.71 16.98 -19.02
C ILE A 20 -1.99 16.93 -17.68
N TYR A 21 -0.66 16.86 -17.72
CA TYR A 21 0.18 16.57 -16.56
C TYR A 21 0.89 17.81 -16.00
N GLY A 22 0.87 18.94 -16.72
CA GLY A 22 1.50 20.18 -16.29
C GLY A 22 2.97 19.99 -15.95
N ASP A 23 3.35 20.42 -14.75
CA ASP A 23 4.73 20.39 -14.24
C ASP A 23 5.25 18.96 -13.97
N ALA A 24 4.39 17.93 -14.05
CA ALA A 24 4.83 16.55 -13.90
C ALA A 24 5.55 15.99 -15.16
N VAL A 25 5.51 16.72 -16.29
CA VAL A 25 6.25 16.42 -17.52
C VAL A 25 7.43 17.38 -17.63
N GLU A 26 8.64 16.84 -17.62
CA GLU A 26 9.87 17.58 -17.84
C GLU A 26 10.55 17.07 -19.11
N GLU A 27 10.99 17.97 -19.99
CA GLU A 27 11.86 17.57 -21.10
C GLU A 27 13.25 17.28 -20.54
N ASN A 28 13.83 16.15 -20.93
CA ASN A 28 15.16 15.79 -20.46
C ASN A 28 16.20 16.62 -21.22
N GLU A 29 16.80 17.60 -20.54
CA GLU A 29 17.92 18.39 -21.06
C GLU A 29 19.17 17.50 -21.16
N ILE A 30 19.32 16.79 -22.28
CA ILE A 30 20.55 16.07 -22.59
C ILE A 30 21.65 17.10 -22.85
N ASN A 31 22.74 17.05 -22.09
CA ASN A 31 23.95 17.85 -22.33
C ASN A 31 24.41 17.69 -23.78
N GLU A 32 24.81 18.78 -24.46
CA GLU A 32 25.26 18.80 -25.86
C GLU A 32 26.30 17.73 -26.20
N GLU A 33 27.04 17.23 -25.22
CA GLU A 33 28.08 16.21 -25.35
C GLU A 33 27.56 14.76 -25.47
N GLU A 34 26.32 14.47 -25.03
CA GLU A 34 25.67 13.15 -25.21
C GLU A 34 24.97 13.05 -26.58
N TRP A 35 25.02 14.12 -27.38
CA TRP A 35 24.54 14.14 -28.75
C TRP A 35 25.56 13.49 -29.68
N CYS A 36 25.24 12.30 -30.19
CA CYS A 36 26.03 11.69 -31.25
C CYS A 36 25.83 12.49 -32.55
N GLU A 37 26.92 12.95 -33.17
CA GLU A 37 26.93 13.64 -34.46
C GLU A 37 26.24 12.83 -35.60
N GLU A 38 26.11 11.51 -35.42
CA GLU A 38 25.34 10.62 -36.32
C GLU A 38 23.83 10.91 -36.35
N GLU A 39 23.28 11.64 -35.37
CA GLU A 39 21.86 12.00 -35.35
C GLU A 39 21.55 13.22 -36.25
N GLY A 40 22.54 13.89 -36.85
CA GLY A 40 22.39 14.86 -37.93
C GLY A 40 21.78 16.23 -37.55
N GLU A 41 22.08 17.26 -38.36
CA GLU A 41 21.45 18.59 -38.26
C GLU A 41 19.93 18.49 -38.48
N GLY A 42 19.13 18.73 -37.44
CA GLY A 42 17.68 18.68 -37.56
C GLY A 42 16.93 18.61 -36.22
N TRP A 43 15.63 18.31 -36.31
CA TRP A 43 14.75 18.15 -35.15
C TRP A 43 15.15 16.93 -34.30
N ARG A 44 14.87 17.07 -33.00
CA ARG A 44 15.29 16.17 -31.92
C ARG A 44 14.11 15.31 -31.47
N PRO A 45 14.23 13.96 -31.49
CA PRO A 45 13.19 13.10 -30.96
C PRO A 45 12.87 13.42 -29.50
N LEU A 46 11.61 13.19 -29.13
CA LEU A 46 11.09 13.49 -27.81
C LEU A 46 11.77 12.65 -26.72
N ASP A 47 12.35 13.31 -25.72
CA ASP A 47 12.90 12.68 -24.52
C ASP A 47 12.31 13.37 -23.29
N VAL A 48 11.41 12.69 -22.59
CA VAL A 48 10.65 13.27 -21.49
C VAL A 48 10.72 12.42 -20.22
N LEU A 49 10.75 13.11 -19.09
CA LEU A 49 10.58 12.58 -17.76
C LEU A 49 9.14 12.85 -17.33
N LEU A 50 8.44 11.81 -16.92
CA LEU A 50 7.05 11.91 -16.48
C LEU A 50 6.91 11.31 -15.09
N THR A 51 6.58 12.16 -14.13
CA THR A 51 6.33 11.75 -12.75
C THR A 51 4.85 11.44 -12.56
N LEU A 52 4.56 10.20 -12.17
CA LEU A 52 3.21 9.68 -12.08
C LEU A 52 2.85 9.30 -10.64
N LEU A 53 1.62 9.62 -10.29
CA LEU A 53 0.97 9.28 -9.02
C LEU A 53 -0.19 8.29 -9.27
N PRO A 54 -0.61 7.54 -8.24
CA PRO A 54 -1.77 6.66 -8.31
C PRO A 54 -3.02 7.36 -8.85
N LEU A 55 -3.77 6.66 -9.70
CA LEU A 55 -5.04 7.16 -10.23
C LEU A 55 -6.03 7.40 -9.06
N HIS A 56 -6.63 8.59 -9.00
CA HIS A 56 -7.64 9.01 -8.02
C HIS A 56 -7.22 9.26 -6.56
N ASP A 57 -5.93 9.18 -6.18
CA ASP A 57 -5.51 9.40 -4.79
C ASP A 57 -4.21 10.19 -4.65
N SER A 58 -4.24 11.48 -4.99
CA SER A 58 -3.09 12.36 -4.80
C SER A 58 -2.87 12.76 -3.34
N ALA A 59 -3.89 12.68 -2.48
CA ALA A 59 -3.80 13.03 -1.05
C ALA A 59 -3.34 11.85 -0.18
N GLY A 60 -3.58 10.60 -0.61
CA GLY A 60 -3.14 9.34 0.00
C GLY A 60 -2.15 8.54 -0.84
N ALA A 61 -1.39 9.21 -1.73
CA ALA A 61 -0.37 8.55 -2.53
C ALA A 61 0.78 8.06 -1.65
N HIS A 62 0.90 6.74 -1.49
CA HIS A 62 2.01 6.09 -0.82
C HIS A 62 3.12 5.66 -1.79
N CYS A 63 2.83 5.67 -3.09
CA CYS A 63 3.79 5.35 -4.13
C CYS A 63 3.80 6.40 -5.25
N SER A 64 4.94 6.52 -5.93
CA SER A 64 5.12 7.36 -7.11
C SER A 64 6.24 6.79 -7.98
N ILE A 65 6.23 7.12 -9.28
CA ILE A 65 7.28 6.70 -10.21
C ILE A 65 7.57 7.79 -11.22
N THR A 66 8.84 8.01 -11.54
CA THR A 66 9.26 8.87 -12.65
C THR A 66 9.81 7.99 -13.77
N LEU A 67 9.14 8.01 -14.91
CA LEU A 67 9.52 7.28 -16.12
C LEU A 67 10.18 8.22 -17.11
N ARG A 68 11.27 7.77 -17.75
CA ARG A 68 11.84 8.41 -18.93
C ARG A 68 11.35 7.70 -20.18
N PHE A 69 10.77 8.45 -21.10
CA PHE A 69 10.41 8.02 -22.44
C PHE A 69 11.37 8.66 -23.44
N LYS A 70 12.31 7.86 -23.97
CA LYS A 70 13.22 8.29 -25.04
C LYS A 70 12.71 7.79 -26.38
N CYS A 71 12.12 8.68 -27.16
CA CYS A 71 11.63 8.38 -28.51
C CYS A 71 12.77 8.30 -29.52
N CYS A 72 12.52 7.59 -30.62
CA CYS A 72 13.40 7.59 -31.79
C CYS A 72 12.78 8.41 -32.93
N ARG A 73 13.53 8.63 -34.01
CA ARG A 73 13.03 9.36 -35.19
C ARG A 73 11.88 8.66 -35.91
N GLU A 74 11.74 7.35 -35.71
CA GLU A 74 10.64 6.56 -36.25
C GLU A 74 9.45 6.39 -35.29
N TYR A 75 9.48 6.97 -34.09
CA TYR A 75 8.30 6.94 -33.22
C TYR A 75 7.18 7.82 -33.82
N PRO A 76 5.92 7.36 -33.84
CA PRO A 76 5.37 6.20 -33.12
C PRO A 76 5.37 4.85 -33.86
N ASP A 77 5.93 4.74 -35.06
CA ASP A 77 6.01 3.46 -35.79
C ASP A 77 6.94 2.45 -35.10
N LYS A 78 7.89 2.96 -34.30
CA LYS A 78 8.69 2.19 -33.34
C LYS A 78 8.40 2.64 -31.91
N PRO A 79 8.42 1.72 -30.94
CA PRO A 79 8.12 2.06 -29.54
C PRO A 79 9.23 2.94 -28.95
N PRO A 80 8.91 3.78 -27.96
CA PRO A 80 9.89 4.55 -27.23
C PRO A 80 10.68 3.65 -26.27
N LYS A 81 11.89 4.04 -25.92
CA LYS A 81 12.67 3.37 -24.88
C LYS A 81 12.22 3.86 -23.52
N ILE A 82 11.69 2.95 -22.70
CA ILE A 82 11.12 3.26 -21.39
C ILE A 82 12.12 2.89 -20.30
N SER A 83 12.33 3.77 -19.32
CA SER A 83 13.20 3.47 -18.17
C SER A 83 12.71 4.14 -16.90
N VAL A 84 12.89 3.47 -15.75
CA VAL A 84 12.58 4.05 -14.44
C VAL A 84 13.73 4.93 -13.99
N LYS A 85 13.46 6.20 -13.65
CA LYS A 85 14.45 7.15 -13.13
C LYS A 85 14.43 7.23 -11.62
N SER A 86 13.24 7.27 -11.03
CA SER A 86 13.05 7.23 -9.60
C SER A 86 11.72 6.54 -9.29
N MET A 87 11.64 5.95 -8.11
CA MET A 87 10.40 5.37 -7.59
C MET A 87 10.35 5.52 -6.08
N HIS A 88 9.14 5.70 -5.55
CA HIS A 88 8.86 5.74 -4.13
C HIS A 88 7.68 4.80 -3.83
N GLY A 89 7.73 4.10 -2.70
CA GLY A 89 6.63 3.23 -2.27
C GLY A 89 6.33 2.02 -3.16
N LEU A 90 7.17 1.73 -4.16
CA LEU A 90 7.03 0.59 -5.07
C LEU A 90 8.22 -0.36 -4.91
N SER A 91 7.96 -1.67 -4.88
CA SER A 91 9.02 -2.68 -4.86
C SER A 91 9.73 -2.75 -6.22
N ILE A 92 11.00 -3.14 -6.20
CA ILE A 92 11.80 -3.34 -7.43
C ILE A 92 11.14 -4.40 -8.34
N GLU A 93 10.55 -5.45 -7.76
CA GLU A 93 9.82 -6.48 -8.50
C GLU A 93 8.61 -5.90 -9.25
N ASN A 94 7.81 -5.07 -8.59
CA ASN A 94 6.66 -4.42 -9.20
C ASN A 94 7.08 -3.40 -10.27
N ALA A 95 8.17 -2.66 -10.05
CA ALA A 95 8.72 -1.76 -11.06
C ALA A 95 9.19 -2.51 -12.31
N ASN A 96 9.86 -3.66 -12.14
CA ASN A 96 10.27 -4.51 -13.26
C ASN A 96 9.07 -5.13 -13.99
N LYS A 97 8.03 -5.51 -13.26
CA LYS A 97 6.77 -5.99 -13.85
C LYS A 97 6.12 -4.90 -14.68
N LEU A 98 5.95 -3.70 -14.11
CA LEU A 98 5.41 -2.54 -14.81
C LEU A 98 6.21 -2.22 -16.08
N LEU A 99 7.54 -2.21 -16.03
CA LEU A 99 8.36 -1.97 -17.22
C LEU A 99 8.09 -2.99 -18.34
N LYS A 100 7.98 -4.28 -18.01
CA LYS A 100 7.65 -5.32 -19.01
C LYS A 100 6.26 -5.11 -19.59
N ASP A 101 5.28 -4.82 -18.75
CA ASP A 101 3.90 -4.57 -19.17
C ASP A 101 3.84 -3.34 -20.10
N LEU A 102 4.61 -2.29 -19.81
CA LEU A 102 4.73 -1.09 -20.64
C LEU A 102 5.46 -1.35 -21.97
N GLU A 103 6.52 -2.16 -21.99
CA GLU A 103 7.22 -2.53 -23.22
C GLU A 103 6.33 -3.37 -24.16
N GLU A 104 5.53 -4.27 -23.60
CA GLU A 104 4.55 -5.04 -24.35
C GLU A 104 3.44 -4.15 -24.90
N LEU A 105 2.89 -3.26 -24.06
CA LEU A 105 1.84 -2.32 -24.47
C LEU A 105 2.34 -1.35 -25.55
N ALA A 106 3.56 -0.83 -25.41
CA ALA A 106 4.18 0.03 -26.43
C ALA A 106 4.33 -0.68 -27.77
N SER A 107 4.72 -1.96 -27.76
CA SER A 107 4.84 -2.77 -28.97
C SER A 107 3.50 -3.01 -29.66
N GLN A 108 2.40 -3.09 -28.91
CA GLN A 108 1.05 -3.26 -29.43
C GLN A 108 0.46 -1.96 -29.99
N GLN A 109 0.95 -0.80 -29.53
CA GLN A 109 0.44 0.52 -29.89
C GLN A 109 1.26 1.24 -30.97
N CYS A 110 2.26 0.57 -31.55
CA CYS A 110 3.02 1.10 -32.68
C CYS A 110 2.09 1.59 -33.80
N GLY A 111 2.46 2.72 -34.39
CA GLY A 111 1.70 3.40 -35.44
C GLY A 111 0.90 4.61 -34.93
N GLU A 112 0.65 4.71 -33.62
CA GLU A 112 0.01 5.88 -32.96
C GLU A 112 0.79 6.37 -31.74
N VAL A 113 0.66 7.66 -31.44
CA VAL A 113 1.27 8.26 -30.23
C VAL A 113 0.69 7.61 -28.96
N MET A 114 1.55 7.15 -28.05
CA MET A 114 1.20 6.17 -27.01
C MET A 114 1.66 6.54 -25.59
N ILE A 115 2.44 7.62 -25.40
CA ILE A 115 2.97 8.00 -24.07
C ILE A 115 1.83 8.27 -23.09
N PHE A 116 0.75 8.92 -23.53
CA PHE A 116 -0.43 9.13 -22.69
C PHE A 116 -1.05 7.81 -22.21
N GLN A 117 -1.16 6.81 -23.10
CA GLN A 117 -1.72 5.52 -22.72
C GLN A 117 -0.80 4.77 -21.75
N LEU A 118 0.51 4.81 -21.99
CA LEU A 118 1.52 4.23 -21.10
C LEU A 118 1.48 4.89 -19.72
N ALA A 119 1.32 6.22 -19.68
CA ALA A 119 1.16 6.97 -18.45
C ALA A 119 -0.12 6.56 -17.71
N HIS A 120 -1.26 6.49 -18.40
CA HIS A 120 -2.52 6.04 -17.81
C HIS A 120 -2.42 4.62 -17.24
N HIS A 121 -1.84 3.68 -18.00
CA HIS A 121 -1.61 2.31 -17.53
C HIS A 121 -0.73 2.29 -16.26
N THR A 122 0.32 3.11 -16.23
CA THR A 122 1.17 3.28 -15.05
C THR A 122 0.39 3.80 -13.85
N GLN A 123 -0.46 4.82 -14.02
CA GLN A 123 -1.28 5.35 -12.92
C GLN A 123 -2.28 4.32 -12.37
N GLN A 124 -2.85 3.48 -13.23
CA GLN A 124 -3.68 2.34 -12.82
C GLN A 124 -2.88 1.30 -12.04
N PHE A 125 -1.70 0.93 -12.54
CA PHE A 125 -0.81 -0.01 -11.86
C PHE A 125 -0.41 0.52 -10.47
N LEU A 126 -0.06 1.80 -10.37
CA LEU A 126 0.26 2.45 -9.10
C LEU A 126 -0.94 2.42 -8.14
N HIS A 127 -2.16 2.66 -8.63
CA HIS A 127 -3.37 2.58 -7.80
C HIS A 127 -3.57 1.20 -7.18
N GLU A 128 -3.41 0.12 -7.96
CA GLU A 128 -3.53 -1.26 -7.48
C GLU A 128 -2.46 -1.62 -6.44
N HIS A 129 -1.30 -0.97 -6.50
CA HIS A 129 -0.16 -1.20 -5.62
C HIS A 129 0.03 -0.08 -4.60
N ASN A 130 -0.92 0.86 -4.47
CA ASN A 130 -0.89 1.95 -3.50
C ASN A 130 -1.26 1.41 -2.12
N ARG A 131 -0.35 0.65 -1.50
CA ARG A 131 -0.51 0.17 -0.14
C ARG A 131 0.20 1.15 0.81
N PRO A 132 -0.44 1.58 1.91
CA PRO A 132 0.30 2.25 2.96
C PRO A 132 1.42 1.31 3.38
N THR A 133 2.66 1.78 3.27
CA THR A 133 3.77 1.15 3.98
C THR A 133 3.44 1.31 5.44
N LEU A 134 2.85 0.28 6.06
CA LEU A 134 2.72 0.25 7.51
C LEU A 134 4.13 0.48 8.05
N SER A 135 4.33 1.60 8.73
CA SER A 135 5.62 1.86 9.33
C SER A 135 5.88 0.73 10.33
N PHE A 136 7.13 0.29 10.44
CA PHE A 136 7.55 -0.65 11.48
C PHE A 136 6.98 -0.27 12.88
N TYR A 137 6.78 1.03 13.10
CA TYR A 137 6.11 1.57 14.27
C TYR A 137 4.65 1.12 14.44
N GLU A 138 3.83 1.18 13.38
CA GLU A 138 2.41 0.80 13.45
C GLU A 138 2.26 -0.70 13.70
N GLN A 139 3.08 -1.53 13.06
CA GLN A 139 3.12 -2.97 13.33
C GLN A 139 3.53 -3.29 14.76
N MET A 140 4.55 -2.60 15.28
CA MET A 140 4.96 -2.75 16.68
C MET A 140 3.86 -2.30 17.65
N VAL A 141 3.18 -1.19 17.37
CA VAL A 141 2.06 -0.68 18.19
C VAL A 141 0.94 -1.71 18.21
N GLN A 142 0.54 -2.24 17.06
CA GLN A 142 -0.52 -3.25 16.96
C GLN A 142 -0.17 -4.54 17.73
N GLN A 143 1.06 -5.05 17.56
CA GLN A 143 1.52 -6.23 18.30
C GLN A 143 1.54 -5.98 19.82
N LYS A 144 1.95 -4.78 20.23
CA LYS A 144 1.98 -4.40 21.65
C LYS A 144 0.57 -4.31 22.23
N THR A 145 -0.39 -3.70 21.51
CA THR A 145 -1.78 -3.61 21.96
C THR A 145 -2.43 -4.99 22.05
N GLU A 146 -2.24 -5.86 21.06
CA GLU A 146 -2.76 -7.23 21.08
C GLU A 146 -2.21 -8.03 22.27
N LEU A 147 -0.92 -7.87 22.58
CA LEU A 147 -0.28 -8.52 23.72
C LEU A 147 -0.80 -7.98 25.06
N GLU A 148 -1.03 -6.67 25.17
CA GLU A 148 -1.60 -6.05 26.37
C GLU A 148 -3.05 -6.49 26.60
N GLU A 149 -3.87 -6.56 25.55
CA GLU A 149 -5.25 -7.05 25.62
C GLU A 149 -5.33 -8.53 26.01
N MET A 150 -4.44 -9.38 25.48
CA MET A 150 -4.35 -10.77 25.92
C MET A 150 -3.99 -10.86 27.41
N LYS A 151 -3.01 -10.08 27.87
CA LYS A 151 -2.61 -10.09 29.28
C LYS A 151 -3.74 -9.62 30.20
N GLN A 152 -4.50 -8.60 29.80
CA GLN A 152 -5.65 -8.15 30.59
C GLN A 152 -6.73 -9.22 30.68
N ARG A 153 -7.06 -9.87 29.57
CA ARG A 153 -8.02 -11.00 29.56
C ARG A 153 -7.58 -12.15 30.46
N ASP A 154 -6.30 -12.54 30.41
CA ASP A 154 -5.76 -13.58 31.27
C ASP A 154 -5.84 -13.23 32.76
N LEU A 155 -5.59 -11.97 33.12
CA LEU A 155 -5.72 -11.48 34.49
C LEU A 155 -7.18 -11.48 34.96
N GLU A 156 -8.11 -11.05 34.10
CA GLU A 156 -9.55 -11.07 34.40
C GLU A 156 -10.07 -12.50 34.60
N VAL A 157 -9.66 -13.45 33.75
CA VAL A 157 -10.03 -14.86 33.89
C VAL A 157 -9.54 -15.40 35.23
N LYS A 158 -8.27 -15.19 35.58
CA LYS A 158 -7.71 -15.63 36.86
C LYS A 158 -8.41 -14.98 38.06
N ALA A 159 -8.68 -13.68 37.99
CA ALA A 159 -9.39 -12.98 39.05
C ALA A 159 -10.81 -13.53 39.24
N ASN A 160 -11.53 -13.79 38.15
CA ASN A 160 -12.86 -14.39 38.20
C ASN A 160 -12.82 -15.81 38.77
N GLU A 161 -11.84 -16.64 38.38
CA GLU A 161 -11.66 -17.98 38.95
C GLU A 161 -11.44 -17.94 40.46
N GLU A 162 -10.60 -17.02 40.96
CA GLU A 162 -10.35 -16.86 42.39
C GLU A 162 -11.59 -16.37 43.15
N ILE A 163 -12.37 -15.44 42.56
CA ILE A 163 -13.64 -14.97 43.14
C ILE A 163 -14.65 -16.13 43.22
N ILE A 164 -14.74 -16.97 42.18
CA ILE A 164 -15.63 -18.14 42.17
C ILE A 164 -15.23 -19.13 43.26
N LYS A 165 -13.93 -19.44 43.42
CA LYS A 165 -13.43 -20.33 44.47
C LYS A 165 -13.75 -19.78 45.87
N MET A 166 -13.45 -18.51 46.14
CA MET A 166 -13.73 -17.89 47.44
C MET A 166 -15.24 -17.92 47.76
N ARG A 167 -16.10 -17.62 46.78
CA ARG A 167 -17.56 -17.69 46.98
C ARG A 167 -18.01 -19.11 47.32
N ALA A 168 -17.48 -20.12 46.64
CA ALA A 168 -17.80 -21.52 46.93
C ALA A 168 -17.33 -21.92 48.34
N GLU A 169 -16.15 -21.48 48.76
CA GLU A 169 -15.59 -21.73 50.10
C GLU A 169 -16.45 -21.10 51.21
N ILE A 170 -16.91 -19.85 51.02
CA ILE A 170 -17.77 -19.13 51.96
C ILE A 170 -19.12 -19.83 52.11
N LEU A 171 -19.75 -20.22 51.00
CA LEU A 171 -21.04 -20.92 51.01
C LEU A 171 -20.94 -22.24 51.76
N LYS A 172 -19.88 -23.02 51.50
CA LYS A 172 -19.63 -24.29 52.19
C LYS A 172 -19.43 -24.07 53.70
N ARG A 173 -18.69 -23.03 54.11
CA ARG A 173 -18.50 -22.68 55.52
C ARG A 173 -19.82 -22.30 56.20
N GLN A 174 -20.64 -21.48 55.55
CA GLN A 174 -21.96 -21.08 56.07
C GLN A 174 -22.90 -22.28 56.23
N GLU A 175 -22.91 -23.20 55.27
CA GLU A 175 -23.73 -24.43 55.35
C GLU A 175 -23.30 -25.31 56.53
N THR A 176 -21.99 -25.54 56.70
CA THR A 176 -21.48 -26.33 57.83
C THR A 176 -21.79 -25.70 59.20
N LEU A 177 -21.74 -24.37 59.31
CA LEU A 177 -22.09 -23.67 60.55
C LEU A 177 -23.58 -23.79 60.85
N ARG A 178 -24.44 -23.61 59.83
CA ARG A 178 -25.89 -23.71 59.98
C ARG A 178 -26.35 -25.13 60.34
N GLU A 179 -25.68 -26.15 59.81
CA GLU A 179 -25.97 -27.54 60.14
C GLU A 179 -25.51 -27.93 61.55
N SER A 180 -24.39 -27.36 62.01
CA SER A 180 -23.96 -27.45 63.42
C SER A 180 -24.98 -26.79 64.35
N GLU A 181 -25.41 -25.56 64.05
CA GLU A 181 -26.40 -24.83 64.85
C GLU A 181 -27.73 -25.59 64.96
N ARG A 182 -28.20 -26.19 63.86
CA ARG A 182 -29.41 -27.06 63.87
C ARG A 182 -29.23 -28.31 64.72
N SER A 183 -28.03 -28.92 64.69
CA SER A 183 -27.73 -30.13 65.47
C SER A 183 -27.62 -29.83 66.97
N ASP A 184 -27.07 -28.67 67.33
CA ASP A 184 -26.97 -28.21 68.72
C ASP A 184 -28.36 -27.84 69.28
N GLU A 185 -29.22 -27.19 68.49
CA GLU A 185 -30.61 -26.91 68.87
C GLU A 185 -31.46 -28.18 69.06
N GLU A 186 -31.31 -29.19 68.19
CA GLU A 186 -31.99 -30.49 68.33
C GLU A 186 -31.48 -31.30 69.55
N ALA A 187 -30.23 -31.10 69.96
CA ALA A 187 -29.66 -31.73 71.15
C ALA A 187 -30.11 -31.09 72.47
N ASP A 188 -30.33 -29.77 72.48
CA ASP A 188 -30.81 -29.02 73.65
C ASP A 188 -32.33 -29.20 73.88
N ASP A 189 -33.13 -29.43 72.83
CA ASP A 189 -34.58 -29.72 72.93
C ASP A 189 -34.89 -31.21 73.20
N ALA A 190 -33.86 -32.05 73.33
CA ALA A 190 -34.02 -33.47 73.65
C ALA A 190 -34.50 -33.65 75.11
N PRO A 191 -35.66 -34.32 75.36
CA PRO A 191 -36.23 -34.41 76.70
C PRO A 191 -35.29 -35.17 77.64
N ARG A 192 -34.84 -34.48 78.70
CA ARG A 192 -34.04 -35.08 79.78
C ARG A 192 -34.83 -36.20 80.46
N LEU A 193 -34.52 -37.45 80.12
CA LEU A 193 -35.02 -38.61 80.83
C LEU A 193 -34.38 -38.66 82.23
N LEU A 194 -35.16 -38.27 83.24
CA LEU A 194 -34.85 -38.39 84.66
C LEU A 194 -34.93 -39.87 85.08
N TRP A 195 -33.82 -40.42 85.59
CA TRP A 195 -33.79 -41.64 86.40
C TRP A 195 -32.85 -41.45 87.58
#